data_AF-A0A256I3D8-F1
#
_entry.id   AF-A0A256I3D8-F1
#
_cell.length_a   1.000
_cell.length_b   1.000
_cell.length_c   1.000
_cell.angle_alpha   90.00
_cell.angle_beta   90.00
_cell.angle_gamma   90.00
#
_symmetry.space_group_name_H-M   'P 1'
#
loop_
_entity.id
_entity.type
_entity.pdbx_description
1 polymer ?
#
loop_
_entity_poly.entity_id
_entity_poly.type
_entity_poly.pdbx_seq_one_letter_code
_entity_poly.pdbx_strand_id
1 'polypeptide(L)'
;SSAIKWILVSCFGYQGFSNAKFGRIECHEAINAYARELLLDAKAALEDAGWRVVHGIVDSVWVTPAEGREQRPLTAVADEISRDAGIELEYECAFDWVAFCPMRSSESGALTRYFGKRRGEEYPETGLGDAVKTRGIEGRQRSTPEWVEGVQAEALRAFDETRSPEAV
;
A
#
# COMPACT_ATOMS: atom_id res chain seq x y z
N SER A 1 -17.11 -7.44 -11.63
CA SER A 1 -16.50 -6.29 -10.93
C SER A 1 -15.17 -5.86 -11.55
N SER A 2 -14.18 -6.77 -11.71
CA SER A 2 -12.84 -6.44 -12.24
C SER A 2 -12.80 -5.74 -13.61
N ALA A 3 -13.61 -6.16 -14.58
CA ALA A 3 -13.63 -5.54 -15.91
C ALA A 3 -14.06 -4.05 -15.88
N ILE A 4 -15.04 -3.70 -15.04
CA ILE A 4 -15.51 -2.32 -14.89
C ILE A 4 -14.40 -1.44 -14.28
N LYS A 5 -13.71 -1.95 -13.25
CA LYS A 5 -12.52 -1.28 -12.68
C LYS A 5 -11.48 -0.99 -13.76
N TRP A 6 -11.20 -1.96 -14.63
CA TRP A 6 -10.22 -1.78 -15.71
C TRP A 6 -10.67 -0.74 -16.75
N ILE A 7 -11.96 -0.68 -17.08
CA ILE A 7 -12.50 0.37 -17.97
C ILE A 7 -12.27 1.74 -17.35
N LEU A 8 -12.62 1.93 -16.07
CA LEU A 8 -12.45 3.21 -15.37
C LEU A 8 -10.98 3.65 -15.28
N VAL A 9 -10.08 2.75 -14.90
CA VAL A 9 -8.63 3.03 -14.84
C VAL A 9 -8.07 3.33 -16.25
N SER A 10 -8.58 2.65 -17.28
CA SER A 10 -8.18 2.90 -18.67
C SER A 10 -8.65 4.27 -19.15
N CYS A 11 -9.86 4.70 -18.78
CA CYS A 11 -10.37 6.04 -19.09
C CYS A 11 -9.48 7.14 -18.51
N PHE A 12 -8.96 6.96 -17.30
CA PHE A 12 -7.96 7.86 -16.70
C PHE A 12 -6.65 7.87 -17.50
N GLY A 13 -6.08 6.70 -17.81
CA GLY A 13 -4.85 6.59 -18.59
C GLY A 13 -4.98 7.17 -20.01
N TYR A 14 -6.17 7.05 -20.60
CA TYR A 14 -6.49 7.60 -21.92
C TYR A 14 -6.34 9.13 -21.98
N GLN A 15 -6.58 9.83 -20.87
CA GLN A 15 -6.44 11.30 -20.82
C GLN A 15 -4.99 11.76 -21.06
N GLY A 16 -4.01 10.99 -20.61
CA GLY A 16 -2.58 11.29 -20.77
C GLY A 16 -1.93 10.68 -22.01
N PHE A 17 -2.67 9.91 -22.83
CA PHE A 17 -2.10 9.25 -23.99
C PHE A 17 -2.05 10.18 -25.22
N SER A 18 -0.88 10.35 -25.81
CA SER A 18 -0.65 11.32 -26.89
C SER A 18 -1.51 11.12 -28.14
N ASN A 19 -1.93 9.89 -28.45
CA ASN A 19 -2.77 9.58 -29.61
C ASN A 19 -4.26 9.40 -29.25
N ALA A 20 -4.67 9.76 -28.04
CA ALA A 20 -6.07 9.70 -27.63
C ALA A 20 -6.88 10.79 -28.34
N LYS A 21 -7.91 10.40 -29.09
CA LYS A 21 -8.81 11.33 -29.82
C LYS A 21 -9.47 12.35 -28.89
N PHE A 22 -9.73 11.96 -27.65
CA PHE A 22 -10.33 12.79 -26.61
C PHE A 22 -9.40 12.99 -25.40
N GLY A 23 -8.10 12.74 -25.55
CA GLY A 23 -7.13 12.96 -24.48
C GLY A 23 -6.92 14.45 -24.19
N ARG A 24 -6.81 14.77 -22.91
CA ARG A 24 -6.46 16.11 -22.40
C ARG A 24 -5.48 15.92 -21.25
N ILE A 25 -4.24 16.33 -21.46
CA ILE A 25 -3.18 16.19 -20.46
C ILE A 25 -3.53 16.97 -19.19
N GLU A 26 -4.19 18.11 -19.35
CA GLU A 26 -4.66 18.97 -18.26
C GLU A 26 -5.68 18.25 -17.38
N CYS A 27 -6.55 17.40 -17.97
CA CYS A 27 -7.47 16.57 -17.19
C CYS A 27 -6.71 15.51 -16.39
N HIS A 28 -5.69 14.88 -16.99
CA HIS A 28 -4.86 13.89 -16.30
C HIS A 28 -4.10 14.52 -15.13
N GLU A 29 -3.52 15.70 -15.34
CA GLU A 29 -2.83 16.48 -14.31
C GLU A 29 -3.77 16.96 -13.21
N ALA A 30 -4.96 17.46 -13.56
CA ALA A 30 -5.96 17.87 -12.60
C ALA A 30 -6.41 16.72 -11.69
N ILE A 31 -6.69 15.54 -12.25
CA ILE A 31 -7.05 14.35 -11.46
C ILE A 31 -5.93 14.00 -10.47
N ASN A 32 -4.68 13.97 -10.92
CA ASN A 32 -3.54 13.67 -10.05
C ASN A 32 -3.30 14.77 -8.99
N ALA A 33 -3.56 16.04 -9.33
CA ALA A 33 -3.46 17.14 -8.37
C ALA A 33 -4.52 16.99 -7.27
N TYR A 34 -5.79 16.78 -7.63
CA TYR A 34 -6.86 16.54 -6.67
C TYR A 34 -6.61 15.29 -5.82
N ALA A 35 -6.16 14.19 -6.42
CA ALA A 35 -5.82 12.98 -5.68
C ALA A 35 -4.72 13.23 -4.64
N ARG A 36 -3.72 14.06 -4.97
CA ARG A 36 -2.65 14.44 -4.04
C ARG A 36 -3.19 15.27 -2.87
N GLU A 37 -4.03 16.27 -3.14
CA GLU A 37 -4.63 17.10 -2.07
C GLU A 37 -5.46 16.23 -1.12
N LEU A 38 -6.32 15.35 -1.66
CA LEU A 38 -7.11 14.43 -0.84
C LEU A 38 -6.24 13.51 0.03
N LEU A 39 -5.10 13.03 -0.50
CA LEU A 39 -4.17 12.21 0.26
C LEU A 39 -3.48 13.01 1.38
N LEU A 40 -3.19 14.29 1.15
CA LEU A 40 -2.61 15.19 2.15
C LEU A 40 -3.61 15.53 3.25
N ASP A 41 -4.87 15.79 2.90
CA ASP A 41 -5.96 16.01 3.85
C ASP A 41 -6.20 14.76 4.70
N ALA A 42 -6.25 13.58 4.07
CA ALA A 42 -6.36 12.30 4.77
C ALA A 42 -5.19 12.06 5.73
N LYS A 43 -3.96 12.38 5.30
CA LYS A 43 -2.77 12.33 6.17
C LYS A 43 -2.93 13.22 7.40
N ALA A 44 -3.34 14.47 7.20
CA ALA A 44 -3.53 15.42 8.31
C ALA A 44 -4.59 14.91 9.30
N ALA A 45 -5.74 14.44 8.80
CA ALA A 45 -6.80 13.87 9.64
C ALA A 45 -6.33 12.64 10.45
N LEU A 46 -5.53 11.76 9.85
CA LEU A 46 -4.93 10.60 10.56
C LEU A 46 -3.95 11.05 11.64
N GLU A 47 -3.10 12.04 11.33
CA GLU A 47 -2.13 12.60 12.28
C GLU A 47 -2.81 13.31 13.46
N ASP A 48 -3.87 14.06 13.21
CA ASP A 48 -4.68 14.70 14.24
C ASP A 48 -5.40 13.68 15.12
N ALA A 49 -5.79 12.55 14.55
CA ALA A 49 -6.40 11.43 15.25
C ALA A 49 -5.44 10.55 16.08
N GLY A 50 -4.17 10.96 16.21
CA GLY A 50 -3.17 10.29 17.04
C GLY A 50 -2.41 9.15 16.34
N TRP A 51 -2.48 9.10 15.01
CA TRP A 51 -1.71 8.16 14.20
C TRP A 51 -0.47 8.84 13.60
N ARG A 52 0.52 8.02 13.22
CA ARG A 52 1.68 8.45 12.45
C ARG A 52 1.63 7.78 11.09
N VAL A 53 1.61 8.58 10.02
CA VAL A 53 1.71 8.05 8.65
C VAL A 53 3.17 7.62 8.41
N VAL A 54 3.35 6.36 8.01
CA VAL A 54 4.68 5.77 7.76
C VAL A 54 4.96 5.55 6.28
N HIS A 55 3.90 5.42 5.48
CA HIS A 55 4.00 5.26 4.03
C HIS A 55 2.72 5.73 3.36
N GLY A 56 2.83 6.17 2.11
CA GLY A 56 1.70 6.54 1.27
C GLY A 56 2.03 6.29 -0.20
N ILE A 57 1.10 5.68 -0.93
CA ILE A 57 1.23 5.45 -2.38
C ILE A 57 -0.14 5.54 -3.05
N VAL A 58 -0.25 6.43 -4.05
CA VAL A 58 -1.46 6.65 -4.84
C VAL A 58 -2.67 6.94 -3.95
N ASP A 59 -3.50 5.94 -3.64
CA ASP A 59 -4.76 6.01 -2.92
C ASP A 59 -4.69 5.32 -1.54
N SER A 60 -3.50 4.88 -1.13
CA SER A 60 -3.31 4.07 0.07
C SER A 60 -2.34 4.72 1.05
N VAL A 61 -2.66 4.63 2.34
CA VAL A 61 -1.82 5.12 3.45
C VAL A 61 -1.61 4.03 4.49
N TRP A 62 -0.40 3.97 5.05
CA TRP A 62 -0.05 3.10 6.16
C TRP A 62 0.21 3.95 7.38
N VAL A 63 -0.37 3.54 8.49
CA VAL A 63 -0.28 4.23 9.76
C VAL A 63 0.15 3.30 10.87
N THR A 64 0.75 3.89 11.89
CA THR A 64 1.08 3.24 13.16
C THR A 64 0.72 4.19 14.29
N PRO A 65 0.44 3.71 15.52
CA PRO A 65 0.20 4.59 16.66
C PRO A 65 1.29 5.66 16.80
N ALA A 66 0.90 6.93 16.95
CA ALA A 66 1.85 7.98 17.30
C ALA A 66 2.22 7.88 18.79
N GLU A 67 3.51 7.97 19.08
CA GLU A 67 4.03 7.85 20.44
C GLU A 67 3.42 8.92 21.36
N GLY A 68 2.96 8.50 22.55
CA GLY A 68 2.41 9.41 23.56
C GLY A 68 1.07 10.05 23.22
N ARG A 69 0.39 9.62 22.14
CA ARG A 69 -0.94 10.12 21.77
C ARG A 69 -1.97 9.01 21.88
N GLU A 70 -3.21 9.36 22.23
CA GLU A 70 -4.34 8.44 22.16
C GLU A 70 -4.81 8.33 20.70
N GLN A 71 -5.04 7.09 20.24
CA GLN A 71 -5.52 6.83 18.89
C GLN A 71 -7.04 6.77 18.86
N ARG A 72 -7.64 7.56 17.97
CA ARG A 72 -9.04 7.34 17.59
C ARG A 72 -9.14 6.09 16.70
N PRO A 73 -10.23 5.30 16.76
CA PRO A 73 -10.37 4.10 15.92
C PRO A 73 -10.27 4.42 14.42
N LEU A 74 -9.46 3.64 13.68
CA LEU A 74 -9.20 3.89 12.26
C LEU A 74 -10.46 3.91 11.40
N THR A 75 -11.44 3.05 11.70
CA THR A 75 -12.71 3.01 10.97
C THR A 75 -13.47 4.33 11.11
N ALA A 76 -13.53 4.91 12.31
CA ALA A 76 -14.18 6.20 12.53
C ALA A 76 -13.46 7.35 11.81
N VAL A 77 -12.13 7.34 11.80
CA VAL A 77 -11.32 8.35 11.09
C VAL A 77 -11.48 8.18 9.57
N ALA A 78 -11.50 6.95 9.07
CA ALA A 78 -11.72 6.65 7.66
C ALA A 78 -13.13 7.08 7.19
N ASP A 79 -14.15 6.89 8.02
CA ASP A 79 -15.52 7.35 7.74
C ASP A 79 -15.60 8.89 7.68
N GLU A 80 -14.87 9.59 8.55
CA GLU A 80 -14.74 11.05 8.52
C GLU A 80 -14.09 11.54 7.23
N ILE A 81 -12.91 11.01 6.92
CA ILE A 81 -12.19 11.34 5.68
C ILE A 81 -13.07 11.05 4.46
N SER A 82 -13.79 9.92 4.47
CA SER A 82 -14.66 9.53 3.36
C SER A 82 -15.80 10.51 3.12
N ARG A 83 -16.42 10.98 4.21
CA ARG A 83 -17.49 11.99 4.14
C ARG A 83 -16.97 13.32 3.61
N ASP A 84 -15.80 13.74 4.06
CA ASP A 84 -15.23 15.04 3.68
C ASP A 84 -14.70 15.03 2.24
N ALA A 85 -14.05 13.93 1.82
CA ALA A 85 -13.55 13.75 0.47
C ALA A 85 -14.65 13.42 -0.56
N GLY A 86 -15.80 12.89 -0.12
CA GLY A 86 -16.83 12.33 -0.99
C GLY A 86 -16.39 11.06 -1.72
N ILE A 87 -15.32 10.40 -1.26
CA ILE A 87 -14.74 9.19 -1.82
C ILE A 87 -14.50 8.21 -0.67
N GLU A 88 -14.91 6.96 -0.84
CA GLU A 88 -14.74 5.92 0.18
C GLU A 88 -13.26 5.61 0.43
N LEU A 89 -12.84 5.75 1.69
CA LEU A 89 -11.57 5.29 2.22
C LEU A 89 -11.80 4.04 3.07
N GLU A 90 -11.37 2.89 2.56
CA GLU A 90 -11.56 1.60 3.21
C GLU A 90 -10.42 1.27 4.18
N TYR A 91 -10.75 0.75 5.37
CA TYR A 91 -9.78 0.08 6.23
C TYR A 91 -9.50 -1.34 5.69
N GLU A 92 -8.38 -1.52 4.98
CA GLU A 92 -8.07 -2.80 4.32
C GLU A 92 -7.61 -3.90 5.31
N CYS A 93 -6.63 -3.62 6.18
CA CYS A 93 -6.11 -4.59 7.15
C CYS A 93 -5.18 -3.97 8.19
N ALA A 94 -4.90 -4.75 9.24
CA ALA A 94 -3.78 -4.53 10.17
C ALA A 94 -2.62 -5.48 9.87
N PHE A 95 -1.41 -5.01 10.19
CA PHE A 95 -0.20 -5.82 10.16
C PHE A 95 0.28 -6.11 11.59
N ASP A 96 0.92 -7.26 11.78
CA ASP A 96 1.78 -7.48 12.94
C ASP A 96 3.12 -6.75 12.75
N TRP A 97 3.59 -6.72 11.50
CA TRP A 97 4.74 -5.93 11.04
C TRP A 97 4.65 -5.71 9.54
N VAL A 98 5.28 -4.62 9.09
CA VAL A 98 5.43 -4.29 7.67
C VAL A 98 6.81 -3.69 7.44
N ALA A 99 7.45 -4.08 6.35
CA ALA A 99 8.73 -3.56 5.90
C ALA A 99 8.56 -2.89 4.53
N PHE A 100 9.02 -1.64 4.43
CA PHE A 100 9.08 -0.90 3.18
C PHE A 100 10.50 -1.00 2.63
N CYS A 101 10.65 -1.54 1.43
CA CYS A 101 11.97 -1.84 0.88
C CYS A 101 12.67 -0.55 0.40
N PRO A 102 13.98 -0.39 0.60
CA PRO A 102 14.72 0.73 0.01
C PRO A 102 14.79 0.61 -1.51
N MET A 103 15.09 1.72 -2.18
CA MET A 103 15.48 1.70 -3.58
C MET A 103 16.87 1.08 -3.74
N ARG A 104 17.13 0.44 -4.89
CA ARG A 104 18.42 -0.24 -5.15
C ARG A 104 19.65 0.68 -5.01
N SER A 105 19.47 1.99 -5.19
CA SER A 105 20.53 3.00 -5.20
C SER A 105 20.41 4.02 -4.06
N SER A 106 19.48 3.85 -3.12
CA SER A 106 19.30 4.79 -2.01
C SER A 106 18.52 4.18 -0.85
N GLU A 107 18.81 4.64 0.36
CA GLU A 107 18.04 4.31 1.57
C GLU A 107 16.59 4.82 1.56
N SER A 108 16.22 5.65 0.59
CA SER A 108 14.83 6.06 0.37
C SER A 108 13.94 4.86 0.02
N GLY A 109 12.75 4.79 0.62
CA GLY A 109 11.79 3.72 0.37
C GLY A 109 11.30 3.67 -1.07
N ALA A 110 11.35 2.49 -1.68
CA ALA A 110 10.69 2.20 -2.95
C ALA A 110 9.17 2.20 -2.74
N LEU A 111 8.49 3.19 -3.31
CA LEU A 111 7.05 3.42 -3.10
C LEU A 111 6.17 2.17 -3.29
N THR A 112 6.52 1.32 -4.26
CA THR A 112 5.74 0.15 -4.70
C THR A 112 6.22 -1.18 -4.15
N ARG A 113 7.26 -1.20 -3.30
CA ARG A 113 7.88 -2.43 -2.79
C ARG A 113 7.78 -2.50 -1.28
N TYR A 114 6.95 -3.41 -0.80
CA TYR A 114 6.81 -3.68 0.63
C TYR A 114 6.26 -5.07 0.86
N PHE A 115 6.44 -5.55 2.08
CA PHE A 115 5.86 -6.81 2.53
C PHE A 115 5.56 -6.77 4.02
N GLY A 116 4.62 -7.59 4.49
CA GLY A 116 4.28 -7.63 5.90
C GLY A 116 3.29 -8.72 6.26
N LYS A 117 3.39 -9.24 7.49
CA LYS A 117 2.45 -10.22 8.04
C LYS A 117 1.14 -9.56 8.40
N ARG A 118 0.06 -10.00 7.76
CA ARG A 118 -1.31 -9.61 8.15
C ARG A 118 -1.60 -10.14 9.55
N ARG A 119 -2.13 -9.27 10.39
CA ARG A 119 -2.51 -9.60 11.76
C ARG A 119 -3.67 -10.60 11.76
N GLY A 120 -3.51 -11.69 12.50
CA GLY A 120 -4.56 -12.70 12.69
C GLY A 120 -4.73 -13.69 11.53
N GLU A 121 -3.99 -13.55 10.43
CA GLU A 121 -3.99 -14.54 9.34
C GLU A 121 -3.03 -15.69 9.63
N GLU A 122 -3.35 -16.91 9.24
CA GLU A 122 -2.47 -18.07 9.42
C GLU A 122 -1.71 -18.42 8.15
N TYR A 123 -0.50 -18.99 8.30
CA TYR A 123 0.25 -19.48 7.15
C TYR A 123 -0.45 -20.71 6.55
N PRO A 124 -0.55 -20.81 5.22
CA PRO A 124 -0.98 -22.04 4.57
C PRO A 124 0.10 -23.12 4.67
N GLU A 125 -0.27 -24.37 4.36
CA GLU A 125 0.67 -25.51 4.31
C GLU A 125 1.86 -25.24 3.38
N THR A 126 1.62 -24.54 2.27
CA THR A 126 2.66 -24.22 1.27
C THR A 126 2.63 -22.74 0.90
N GLY A 127 3.81 -22.12 0.85
CA GLY A 127 3.98 -20.70 0.51
C GLY A 127 3.47 -19.73 1.58
N LEU A 128 3.32 -18.46 1.20
CA LEU A 128 2.94 -17.40 2.13
C LEU A 128 1.42 -17.20 2.23
N GLY A 129 0.68 -17.52 1.17
CA GLY A 129 -0.76 -17.27 1.08
C GLY A 129 -1.13 -15.80 1.35
N ASP A 130 -2.29 -15.59 1.95
CA ASP A 130 -2.73 -14.27 2.40
C ASP A 130 -2.12 -13.84 3.74
N ALA A 131 -1.41 -14.75 4.42
CA ALA A 131 -0.74 -14.49 5.70
C ALA A 131 0.26 -13.34 5.60
N VAL A 132 0.93 -13.22 4.45
CA VAL A 132 1.90 -12.15 4.17
C VAL A 132 1.47 -11.39 2.92
N LYS A 133 1.20 -10.09 3.07
CA LYS A 133 0.98 -9.21 1.92
C LYS A 133 2.33 -8.90 1.30
N THR A 134 2.48 -9.19 0.01
CA THR A 134 3.68 -8.87 -0.77
C THR A 134 3.32 -7.91 -1.92
N ARG A 135 4.17 -6.90 -2.15
CA ARG A 135 4.07 -5.97 -3.28
C ARG A 135 5.46 -5.71 -3.86
N GLY A 136 5.59 -5.86 -5.17
CA GLY A 136 6.77 -5.46 -5.95
C GLY A 136 8.06 -6.27 -5.73
N ILE A 137 8.14 -7.08 -4.67
CA ILE A 137 9.28 -7.98 -4.43
C ILE A 137 9.33 -9.13 -5.44
N GLU A 138 10.46 -9.81 -5.48
CA GLU A 138 10.84 -10.81 -6.49
C GLU A 138 9.78 -11.91 -6.65
N GLY A 139 9.28 -12.52 -5.58
CA GLY A 139 8.26 -13.58 -5.62
C GLY A 139 6.91 -13.14 -6.19
N ARG A 140 6.68 -11.85 -6.44
CA ARG A 140 5.50 -11.33 -7.16
C ARG A 140 5.76 -11.09 -8.65
N GLN A 141 6.99 -11.22 -9.11
CA GLN A 141 7.39 -10.94 -10.50
C GLN A 141 7.39 -12.24 -11.30
N ARG A 142 6.68 -12.23 -12.44
CA ARG A 142 6.55 -13.41 -13.34
C ARG A 142 7.87 -14.01 -13.83
N SER A 143 8.94 -13.23 -13.80
CA SER A 143 10.27 -13.60 -14.30
C SER A 143 11.17 -14.21 -13.21
N THR A 144 10.70 -14.25 -11.97
CA THR A 144 11.46 -14.79 -10.84
C THR A 144 11.48 -16.31 -10.89
N PRO A 145 12.65 -16.96 -10.81
CA PRO A 145 12.73 -18.41 -10.70
C PRO A 145 12.08 -18.94 -9.43
N GLU A 146 11.43 -20.10 -9.50
CA GLU A 146 10.74 -20.74 -8.37
C GLU A 146 11.65 -20.93 -7.15
N TRP A 147 12.93 -21.25 -7.37
CA TRP A 147 13.91 -21.36 -6.29
C TRP A 147 14.08 -20.05 -5.51
N VAL A 148 14.13 -18.91 -6.22
CA VAL A 148 14.25 -17.58 -5.58
C VAL A 148 12.98 -17.24 -4.79
N GLU A 149 11.82 -17.57 -5.34
CA GLU A 149 10.54 -17.40 -4.64
C GLU A 149 10.48 -18.25 -3.35
N GLY A 150 10.95 -19.49 -3.41
CA GLY A 150 11.05 -20.39 -2.25
C GLY A 150 11.93 -19.81 -1.14
N VAL A 151 13.16 -19.41 -1.48
CA VAL A 151 14.09 -18.78 -0.52
C VAL A 151 13.50 -17.50 0.07
N GLN A 152 12.86 -16.65 -0.75
CA GLN A 152 12.21 -15.44 -0.25
C GLN A 152 11.06 -15.76 0.72
N ALA A 153 10.26 -16.79 0.45
CA ALA A 153 9.18 -17.20 1.34
C ALA A 153 9.72 -17.74 2.67
N GLU A 154 10.79 -18.53 2.65
CA GLU A 154 11.47 -19.03 3.85
C GLU A 154 12.05 -17.89 4.69
N ALA A 155 12.76 -16.95 4.06
CA ALA A 155 13.29 -15.75 4.70
C ALA A 155 12.19 -14.92 5.41
N LEU A 156 11.03 -14.77 4.76
CA LEU A 156 9.89 -14.03 5.33
C LEU A 156 9.25 -14.75 6.53
N ARG A 157 9.23 -16.09 6.53
CA ARG A 157 8.77 -16.87 7.68
C ARG A 157 9.76 -16.80 8.84
N ALA A 158 11.05 -16.93 8.56
CA ALA A 158 12.10 -16.79 9.56
C ALA A 158 12.07 -15.40 10.21
N PHE A 159 11.91 -14.33 9.42
CA PHE A 159 11.72 -12.99 9.95
C PHE A 159 10.45 -12.86 10.78
N ASP A 160 9.37 -13.53 10.37
CA ASP A 160 8.12 -13.50 11.12
C ASP A 160 8.27 -14.09 12.53
N GLU A 161 8.95 -15.24 12.61
CA GLU A 161 9.20 -15.95 13.87
C GLU A 161 10.18 -15.21 14.78
N THR A 162 11.25 -14.65 14.20
CA THR A 162 12.39 -14.13 14.97
C THR A 162 12.33 -12.63 15.21
N ARG A 163 11.62 -11.87 14.37
CA ARG A 163 11.62 -10.40 14.35
C ARG A 163 13.03 -9.80 14.23
N SER A 164 14.00 -10.56 13.73
CA SER A 164 15.42 -10.17 13.65
C SER A 164 15.91 -10.26 12.21
N PRO A 165 16.40 -9.16 11.61
CA PRO A 165 17.02 -9.18 10.30
C PRO A 165 18.26 -10.09 10.22
N GLU A 166 18.97 -10.30 11.34
CA GLU A 166 20.18 -11.11 11.41
C GLU A 166 19.91 -12.62 11.34
N ALA A 167 18.67 -13.03 11.61
CA ALA A 167 18.25 -14.43 11.56
C ALA A 167 17.80 -14.88 10.16
N VAL A 168 17.89 -13.99 9.16
CA VAL A 168 17.39 -14.15 7.78
C VAL A 168 18.53 -14.27 6.79
#